data_AF-A0A645BYN9-F1
#
_entry.id   AF-A0A645BYN9-F1
#
_cell.length_a   1.000
_cell.length_b   1.000
_cell.length_c   1.000
_cell.angle_alpha   90.00
_cell.angle_beta   90.00
_cell.angle_gamma   90.00
#
_symmetry.space_group_name_H-M   'P 1'
#
loop_
_entity.id
_entity.type
_entity.pdbx_description
1 polymer ?
#
loop_
_entity_poly.entity_id
_entity_poly.type
_entity_poly.pdbx_seq_one_letter_code
_entity_poly.pdbx_strand_id
1 'polypeptide(L)'
;MAYPMAQEPELSKKLDEIAKENGVSILGTGINPGLIMDLLVVIMTGCCESVDEITARRVNSLSPFGPTVMEEQGIGISLDEFNRKVETNSMSGHVGFPESISMIADAIGWKVDKVEQTMEPILTDVDRKSPYGFAKAGNVAGVAMKGFGYVDGKMKIEMDHPQQIEPEQVGVKTGDYVIIKGTPNINMVNSPEVPGGIGTIAMCVNMIPQVINSKPGLQTMISLPVPRAIKGDMRELIDSERKVVK
;
A
#
# COMPACT_ATOMS: atom_id res chain seq x y z
N MET A 1 -3.71 -1.82 8.27
CA MET A 1 -5.06 -1.31 7.90
C MET A 1 -5.77 -2.13 6.80
N ALA A 2 -5.15 -2.40 5.63
CA ALA A 2 -5.82 -3.13 4.54
C ALA A 2 -5.90 -4.66 4.74
N TYR A 3 -4.96 -5.24 5.49
CA TYR A 3 -4.91 -6.66 5.84
C TYR A 3 -4.45 -6.85 7.30
N PRO A 4 -5.26 -6.36 8.27
CA PRO A 4 -4.78 -6.12 9.63
C PRO A 4 -4.39 -7.39 10.39
N MET A 5 -4.85 -8.57 9.97
CA MET A 5 -4.48 -9.86 10.57
C MET A 5 -2.98 -10.16 10.50
N ALA A 6 -2.25 -9.51 9.57
CA ALA A 6 -0.80 -9.67 9.43
C ALA A 6 -0.01 -9.08 10.61
N GLN A 7 -0.55 -8.03 11.25
CA GLN A 7 0.13 -7.34 12.36
C GLN A 7 -0.63 -7.48 13.67
N GLU A 8 -1.97 -7.49 13.61
CA GLU A 8 -2.86 -7.43 14.76
C GLU A 8 -3.94 -8.55 14.67
N PRO A 9 -3.55 -9.84 14.73
CA PRO A 9 -4.47 -10.96 14.52
C PRO A 9 -5.62 -11.00 15.54
N GLU A 10 -5.34 -10.73 16.82
CA GLU A 10 -6.36 -10.75 17.88
C GLU A 10 -7.37 -9.61 17.74
N LEU A 11 -6.91 -8.40 17.44
CA LEU A 11 -7.81 -7.27 17.19
C LEU A 11 -8.61 -7.47 15.90
N SER A 12 -8.01 -8.05 14.86
CA SER A 12 -8.69 -8.38 13.61
C SER A 12 -9.82 -9.38 13.84
N LYS A 13 -9.55 -10.43 14.63
CA LYS A 13 -10.56 -11.41 15.04
C LYS A 13 -11.69 -10.75 15.83
N LYS A 14 -11.36 -9.90 16.80
CA LYS A 14 -12.35 -9.16 17.59
C LYS A 14 -13.22 -8.24 16.72
N LEU A 15 -12.62 -7.53 15.76
CA LEU A 15 -13.35 -6.69 14.80
C LEU A 15 -14.29 -7.52 13.93
N ASP A 16 -13.83 -8.68 13.44
CA ASP A 16 -14.64 -9.60 12.64
C ASP A 16 -15.84 -10.15 13.43
N GLU A 17 -15.63 -10.58 14.67
CA GLU A 17 -16.69 -11.06 15.58
C GLU A 17 -17.74 -9.98 15.83
N ILE A 18 -17.31 -8.77 16.22
CA ILE A 18 -18.23 -7.63 16.45
C ILE A 18 -19.00 -7.28 15.18
N ALA A 19 -18.35 -7.22 14.02
CA ALA A 19 -18.99 -6.91 12.76
C ALA A 19 -20.06 -7.96 12.40
N LYS A 20 -19.76 -9.25 12.61
CA LYS A 20 -20.71 -10.35 12.41
C LYS A 20 -21.91 -10.29 13.35
N GLU A 21 -21.68 -10.05 14.65
CA GLU A 21 -22.73 -9.92 15.66
C GLU A 21 -23.71 -8.77 15.35
N ASN A 22 -23.21 -7.71 14.71
CA ASN A 22 -24.00 -6.53 14.34
C ASN A 22 -24.52 -6.57 12.90
N GLY A 23 -24.22 -7.63 12.13
CA GLY A 23 -24.67 -7.75 10.74
C GLY A 23 -24.05 -6.71 9.79
N VAL A 24 -22.87 -6.18 10.11
CA VAL A 24 -22.17 -5.14 9.32
C VAL A 24 -20.83 -5.65 8.79
N SER A 25 -20.28 -4.92 7.82
CA SER A 25 -19.00 -5.26 7.20
C SER A 25 -17.98 -4.13 7.36
N ILE A 26 -16.72 -4.51 7.54
CA ILE A 26 -15.60 -3.58 7.69
C ILE A 26 -14.60 -3.86 6.56
N LEU A 27 -14.07 -2.82 5.92
CA LEU A 27 -13.00 -2.93 4.93
C LEU A 27 -11.98 -1.82 5.17
N GLY A 28 -10.69 -2.20 5.26
CA GLY A 28 -9.58 -1.27 5.06
C GLY A 28 -9.18 -1.23 3.59
N THR A 29 -9.15 -0.05 2.97
CA THR A 29 -8.77 0.13 1.57
C THR A 29 -8.02 1.43 1.35
N GLY A 30 -7.44 1.60 0.17
CA GLY A 30 -6.65 2.75 -0.22
C GLY A 30 -5.86 2.46 -1.49
N ILE A 31 -5.03 3.41 -1.90
CA ILE A 31 -4.15 3.21 -3.07
C ILE A 31 -2.98 2.28 -2.76
N ASN A 32 -2.38 2.44 -1.58
CA ASN A 32 -1.22 1.68 -1.10
C ASN A 32 -1.10 1.86 0.43
N PRO A 33 -1.44 0.86 1.25
CA PRO A 33 -1.94 -0.47 0.87
C PRO A 33 -3.41 -0.45 0.38
N GLY A 34 -3.80 -1.42 -0.44
CA GLY A 34 -5.17 -1.67 -0.91
C GLY A 34 -5.36 -1.82 -2.42
N LEU A 35 -4.41 -1.34 -3.24
CA LEU A 35 -4.43 -1.55 -4.69
C LEU A 35 -3.05 -1.82 -5.27
N ILE A 36 -2.16 -0.83 -5.29
CA ILE A 36 -0.99 -0.83 -6.17
C ILE A 36 0.01 -1.93 -5.84
N MET A 37 0.39 -2.05 -4.57
CA MET A 37 1.41 -3.03 -4.14
C MET A 37 0.80 -4.30 -3.52
N ASP A 38 -0.51 -4.53 -3.68
CA ASP A 38 -1.19 -5.74 -3.22
C ASP A 38 -2.21 -6.28 -4.22
N LEU A 39 -3.43 -5.72 -4.29
CA LEU A 39 -4.50 -6.27 -5.11
C LEU A 39 -4.15 -6.29 -6.60
N LEU A 40 -3.46 -5.27 -7.11
CA LEU A 40 -2.97 -5.25 -8.49
C LEU A 40 -1.97 -6.38 -8.74
N VAL A 41 -1.09 -6.65 -7.77
CA VAL A 41 -0.16 -7.79 -7.84
C VAL A 41 -0.94 -9.09 -7.92
N VAL A 42 -1.93 -9.29 -7.03
CA VAL A 42 -2.82 -10.46 -7.03
C VAL A 42 -3.58 -10.60 -8.36
N ILE A 43 -4.07 -9.49 -8.93
CA ILE A 43 -4.74 -9.53 -10.24
C ILE A 43 -3.77 -10.05 -11.32
N MET A 44 -2.52 -9.58 -11.30
CA MET A 44 -1.53 -9.97 -12.30
C MET A 44 -1.07 -11.42 -12.16
N THR A 45 -1.11 -12.03 -10.96
CA THR A 45 -0.84 -13.47 -10.81
C THR A 45 -1.92 -14.34 -11.47
N GLY A 46 -3.13 -13.81 -11.68
CA GLY A 46 -4.25 -14.55 -12.29
C GLY A 46 -4.05 -15.00 -13.74
N CYS A 47 -3.02 -14.48 -14.42
CA CYS A 47 -2.62 -14.92 -15.76
C CYS A 47 -1.38 -15.84 -15.78
N CYS A 48 -0.92 -16.28 -14.61
CA CYS A 48 0.23 -17.16 -14.43
C CYS A 48 -0.20 -18.60 -14.13
N GLU A 49 0.46 -19.57 -14.78
CA GLU A 49 0.47 -20.98 -14.40
C GLU A 49 1.29 -21.19 -13.12
N SER A 50 2.43 -20.52 -12.99
CA SER A 50 3.29 -20.57 -11.81
C SER A 50 3.85 -19.20 -11.46
N VAL A 51 4.08 -18.98 -10.17
CA VAL A 51 4.72 -17.78 -9.63
C VAL A 51 5.92 -18.21 -8.79
N ASP A 52 7.09 -17.64 -9.08
CA ASP A 52 8.34 -17.96 -8.40
C ASP A 52 8.76 -16.84 -7.46
N GLU A 53 8.73 -15.58 -7.90
CA GLU A 53 9.15 -14.39 -7.16
C GLU A 53 8.29 -13.19 -7.61
N ILE A 54 8.01 -12.29 -6.67
CA ILE A 54 7.22 -11.07 -6.90
C ILE A 54 8.06 -9.86 -6.47
N THR A 55 8.10 -8.83 -7.31
CA THR A 55 8.54 -7.49 -6.92
C THR A 55 7.43 -6.49 -7.22
N ALA A 56 6.94 -5.85 -6.16
CA ALA A 56 6.06 -4.70 -6.27
C ALA A 56 6.87 -3.43 -5.97
N ARG A 57 6.85 -2.44 -6.86
CA ARG A 57 7.58 -1.19 -6.64
C ARG A 57 6.68 0.00 -6.89
N ARG A 58 6.78 1.00 -6.01
CA ARG A 58 6.10 2.29 -6.18
C ARG A 58 7.09 3.41 -5.91
N VAL A 59 7.38 4.21 -6.93
CA VAL A 59 8.21 5.41 -6.82
C VAL A 59 7.26 6.59 -6.92
N ASN A 60 7.10 7.37 -5.86
CA ASN A 60 6.13 8.48 -5.86
C ASN A 60 6.72 9.82 -5.44
N SER A 61 6.05 10.88 -5.85
CA SER A 61 6.28 12.23 -5.32
C SER A 61 5.48 12.45 -4.04
N LEU A 62 6.16 12.95 -3.00
CA LEU A 62 5.53 13.42 -1.76
C LEU A 62 5.06 14.88 -1.86
N SER A 63 5.43 15.61 -2.91
CA SER A 63 5.12 17.03 -3.08
C SER A 63 3.65 17.45 -2.88
N PRO A 64 2.62 16.66 -3.24
CA PRO A 64 1.23 17.06 -3.03
C PRO A 64 0.70 16.83 -1.61
N PHE A 65 1.44 16.16 -0.72
CA PHE A 65 0.96 15.82 0.61
C PHE A 65 1.23 16.91 1.64
N GLY A 66 0.37 16.99 2.67
CA GLY A 66 0.43 18.02 3.70
C GLY A 66 1.60 17.88 4.69
N PRO A 67 1.73 18.83 5.64
CA PRO A 67 2.87 18.92 6.54
C PRO A 67 3.10 17.68 7.41
N THR A 68 2.04 16.98 7.82
CA THR A 68 2.15 15.74 8.61
C THR A 68 2.97 14.67 7.87
N VAL A 69 2.72 14.48 6.57
CA VAL A 69 3.48 13.51 5.77
C VAL A 69 4.93 13.94 5.62
N MET A 70 5.20 15.25 5.52
CA MET A 70 6.57 15.76 5.46
C MET A 70 7.34 15.45 6.74
N GLU A 71 6.69 15.60 7.90
CA GLU A 71 7.27 15.27 9.20
C GLU A 71 7.50 13.75 9.37
N GLU A 72 6.48 12.94 9.07
CA GLU A 72 6.54 11.47 9.18
C GLU A 72 7.61 10.83 8.26
N GLN A 73 7.96 11.51 7.17
CA GLN A 73 8.98 11.11 6.19
C GLN A 73 10.31 11.83 6.40
N GLY A 74 10.42 12.69 7.41
CA GLY A 74 11.69 13.33 7.78
C GLY A 74 12.20 14.32 6.74
N ILE A 75 11.30 14.93 5.95
CA ILE A 75 11.69 15.88 4.91
C ILE A 75 12.38 17.09 5.53
N GLY A 76 13.59 17.38 5.06
CA GLY A 76 14.37 18.54 5.45
C GLY A 76 15.28 18.35 6.67
N ILE A 77 15.20 17.23 7.38
CA ILE A 77 16.09 16.94 8.52
C ILE A 77 17.49 16.55 8.06
N SER A 78 18.49 16.64 8.95
CA SER A 78 19.85 16.16 8.67
C SER A 78 19.92 14.63 8.70
N LEU A 79 20.97 14.06 8.09
CA LEU A 79 21.24 12.61 8.17
C LEU A 79 21.34 12.12 9.62
N ASP A 80 22.01 12.88 10.49
CA ASP A 80 22.17 12.49 11.91
C ASP A 80 20.81 12.44 12.65
N GLU A 81 19.94 13.42 12.40
CA GLU A 81 18.61 13.45 13.01
C GLU A 81 17.72 12.33 12.47
N PHE A 82 17.84 12.01 11.17
CA PHE A 82 17.18 10.87 10.57
C PHE A 82 17.59 9.55 11.24
N ASN A 83 18.90 9.30 11.33
CA ASN A 83 19.45 8.10 11.95
C ASN A 83 18.98 7.97 13.40
N ARG A 84 19.03 9.06 14.17
CA ARG A 84 18.53 9.10 15.55
C ARG A 84 17.05 8.72 15.61
N LYS A 85 16.21 9.29 14.75
CA LYS A 85 14.76 9.00 14.77
C LYS A 85 14.44 7.57 14.35
N VAL A 86 15.20 6.97 13.42
CA VAL A 86 15.11 5.55 13.06
C VAL A 86 15.49 4.67 14.25
N GLU A 87 16.64 4.93 14.89
CA GLU A 87 17.10 4.19 16.07
C GLU A 87 16.10 4.23 17.23
N THR A 88 15.41 5.37 17.44
CA THR A 88 14.40 5.51 18.49
C THR A 88 12.98 5.11 18.06
N ASN A 89 12.79 4.51 16.87
CA ASN A 89 11.48 4.15 16.32
C ASN A 89 10.46 5.31 16.33
N SER A 90 10.94 6.53 16.07
CA SER A 90 10.11 7.76 16.00
C SER A 90 9.89 8.27 14.57
N MET A 91 10.38 7.51 13.58
CA MET A 91 10.02 7.66 12.16
C MET A 91 8.93 6.64 11.81
N SER A 92 7.87 7.10 11.15
CA SER A 92 6.83 6.19 10.62
C SER A 92 7.20 5.66 9.24
N GLY A 93 7.62 6.53 8.33
CA GLY A 93 7.81 6.16 6.92
C GLY A 93 6.53 5.58 6.29
N HIS A 94 6.68 4.60 5.40
CA HIS A 94 5.58 3.80 4.88
C HIS A 94 5.10 2.76 5.90
N VAL A 95 3.79 2.73 6.13
CA VAL A 95 3.12 1.69 6.92
C VAL A 95 2.25 0.86 5.97
N GLY A 96 2.48 -0.46 5.93
CA GLY A 96 1.64 -1.37 5.14
C GLY A 96 2.33 -2.60 4.56
N PHE A 97 3.67 -2.69 4.55
CA PHE A 97 4.35 -3.82 3.91
C PHE A 97 3.97 -5.18 4.49
N PRO A 98 3.90 -5.39 5.82
CA PRO A 98 3.44 -6.68 6.35
C PRO A 98 2.03 -7.03 5.85
N GLU A 99 1.11 -6.07 5.82
CA GLU A 99 -0.24 -6.30 5.31
C GLU A 99 -0.27 -6.67 3.82
N SER A 100 0.42 -5.90 2.97
CA SER A 100 0.40 -6.14 1.53
C SER A 100 1.14 -7.45 1.17
N ILE A 101 2.27 -7.76 1.82
CA ILE A 101 2.98 -9.03 1.65
C ILE A 101 2.09 -10.20 2.05
N SER A 102 1.47 -10.15 3.22
CA SER A 102 0.58 -11.22 3.70
C SER A 102 -0.66 -11.36 2.82
N MET A 103 -1.26 -10.26 2.34
CA MET A 103 -2.42 -10.30 1.45
C MET A 103 -2.08 -11.01 0.13
N ILE A 104 -0.94 -10.68 -0.49
CA ILE A 104 -0.48 -11.35 -1.72
C ILE A 104 -0.26 -12.83 -1.46
N ALA A 105 0.46 -13.17 -0.38
CA ALA A 105 0.79 -14.55 -0.07
C ALA A 105 -0.45 -15.40 0.18
N ASP A 106 -1.39 -14.92 1.00
CA ASP A 106 -2.64 -15.63 1.29
C ASP A 106 -3.49 -15.82 0.02
N ALA A 107 -3.49 -14.83 -0.89
CA ALA A 107 -4.25 -14.91 -2.14
C ALA A 107 -3.75 -16.01 -3.08
N ILE A 108 -2.44 -16.31 -3.09
CA ILE A 108 -1.84 -17.33 -3.96
C ILE A 108 -1.44 -18.61 -3.20
N GLY A 109 -1.76 -18.71 -1.91
CA GLY A 109 -1.51 -19.88 -1.08
C GLY A 109 -0.07 -20.04 -0.57
N TRP A 110 0.72 -18.97 -0.57
CA TRP A 110 2.03 -18.95 0.08
C TRP A 110 1.91 -18.73 1.59
N LYS A 111 2.81 -19.37 2.36
CA LYS A 111 2.91 -19.19 3.81
C LYS A 111 4.13 -18.34 4.12
N VAL A 112 3.91 -17.10 4.55
CA VAL A 112 5.01 -16.21 4.90
C VAL A 112 5.54 -16.57 6.28
N ASP A 113 6.82 -16.96 6.34
CA ASP A 113 7.50 -17.31 7.59
C ASP A 113 7.97 -16.05 8.34
N LYS A 114 8.35 -15.03 7.57
CA LYS A 114 9.00 -13.82 8.09
C LYS A 114 8.78 -12.65 7.14
N VAL A 115 8.58 -11.47 7.74
CA VAL A 115 8.63 -10.19 7.05
C VAL A 115 9.76 -9.36 7.64
N GLU A 116 10.63 -8.81 6.80
CA GLU A 116 11.64 -7.82 7.18
C GLU A 116 11.38 -6.50 6.47
N GLN A 117 11.86 -5.41 7.07
CA GLN A 117 11.74 -4.08 6.49
C GLN A 117 13.05 -3.30 6.66
N THR A 118 13.37 -2.45 5.68
CA THR A 118 14.46 -1.48 5.77
C THR A 118 13.94 -0.07 5.57
N MET A 119 14.67 0.90 6.12
CA MET A 119 14.37 2.32 6.02
C MET A 119 15.66 3.09 5.85
N GLU A 120 15.89 3.65 4.67
CA GLU A 120 17.09 4.41 4.32
C GLU A 120 16.73 5.85 3.93
N PRO A 121 17.56 6.85 4.27
CA PRO A 121 17.30 8.24 3.89
C PRO A 121 17.60 8.45 2.40
N ILE A 122 16.75 9.21 1.72
CA ILE A 122 17.05 9.76 0.39
C ILE A 122 17.63 11.16 0.61
N LEU A 123 18.94 11.30 0.47
CA LEU A 123 19.61 12.60 0.53
C LEU A 123 19.52 13.33 -0.81
N THR A 124 19.52 14.66 -0.78
CA THR A 124 19.58 15.49 -1.98
C THR A 124 20.89 16.26 -2.07
N ASP A 125 21.43 16.46 -3.26
CA ASP A 125 22.58 17.32 -3.58
C ASP A 125 22.16 18.73 -4.05
N VAL A 126 20.87 18.93 -4.30
CA VAL A 126 20.24 20.21 -4.66
C VAL A 126 19.17 20.61 -3.65
N ASP A 127 18.87 21.89 -3.58
CA ASP A 127 17.72 22.38 -2.81
C ASP A 127 16.42 21.97 -3.50
N ARG A 128 15.55 21.24 -2.79
CA ARG A 128 14.22 20.83 -3.26
C ARG A 128 13.14 21.48 -2.42
N LYS A 129 12.13 22.05 -3.09
CA LYS A 129 11.03 22.75 -2.43
C LYS A 129 9.70 22.34 -3.04
N SER A 130 8.84 21.74 -2.22
CA SER A 130 7.43 21.49 -2.51
C SER A 130 6.55 22.48 -1.73
N PRO A 131 5.22 22.50 -1.93
CA PRO A 131 4.32 23.40 -1.19
C PRO A 131 4.43 23.31 0.34
N TYR A 132 4.72 22.12 0.87
CA TYR A 132 4.75 21.85 2.32
C TYR A 132 6.09 21.32 2.84
N GLY A 133 7.06 21.05 1.95
CA GLY A 133 8.36 20.47 2.31
C GLY A 133 9.52 21.25 1.69
N PHE A 134 10.63 21.32 2.42
CA PHE A 134 11.88 21.88 1.93
C PHE A 134 13.06 21.02 2.39
N ALA A 135 13.89 20.58 1.46
CA ALA A 135 15.13 19.87 1.73
C ALA A 135 16.29 20.62 1.09
N LYS A 136 17.18 21.16 1.92
CA LYS A 136 18.44 21.75 1.45
C LYS A 136 19.37 20.65 0.92
N ALA A 137 20.26 20.99 -0.01
CA ALA A 137 21.40 20.13 -0.34
C ALA A 137 22.11 19.61 0.93
N GLY A 138 22.31 18.30 1.01
CA GLY A 138 22.84 17.55 2.15
C GLY A 138 21.79 17.00 3.13
N ASN A 139 20.53 17.45 3.05
CA ASN A 139 19.46 17.01 3.92
C ASN A 139 18.60 15.90 3.26
N VAL A 140 17.73 15.30 4.08
CA VAL A 140 16.79 14.27 3.67
C VAL A 140 15.68 14.89 2.79
N ALA A 141 15.53 14.39 1.58
CA ALA A 141 14.45 14.72 0.64
C ALA A 141 13.38 13.63 0.56
N GLY A 142 13.54 12.52 1.29
CA GLY A 142 12.62 11.41 1.29
C GLY A 142 13.16 10.18 2.02
N VAL A 143 12.41 9.09 1.96
CA VAL A 143 12.77 7.80 2.56
C VAL A 143 12.63 6.69 1.53
N ALA A 144 13.64 5.84 1.44
CA ALA A 144 13.63 4.61 0.67
C ALA A 144 13.35 3.45 1.62
N MET A 145 12.12 2.91 1.57
CA MET A 145 11.77 1.74 2.36
C MET A 145 11.59 0.52 1.48
N LYS A 146 12.00 -0.63 2.01
CA LYS A 146 11.76 -1.93 1.40
C LYS A 146 11.10 -2.89 2.38
N GLY A 147 10.30 -3.80 1.86
CA GLY A 147 9.72 -4.93 2.58
C GLY A 147 10.11 -6.25 1.91
N PHE A 148 10.41 -7.27 2.71
CA PHE A 148 10.84 -8.58 2.23
C PHE A 148 10.01 -9.68 2.88
N GLY A 149 9.22 -10.39 2.08
CA GLY A 149 8.44 -11.55 2.48
C GLY A 149 9.18 -12.85 2.16
N TYR A 150 9.39 -13.68 3.18
CA TYR A 150 10.08 -14.95 3.06
C TYR A 150 9.11 -16.13 3.14
N VAL A 151 9.27 -17.12 2.26
CA VAL A 151 8.51 -18.37 2.21
C VAL A 151 9.50 -19.53 2.05
N ASP A 152 9.37 -20.55 2.89
CA ASP A 152 10.32 -21.67 2.99
C ASP A 152 11.77 -21.19 3.14
N GLY A 153 11.97 -20.12 3.94
CA GLY A 153 13.26 -19.50 4.18
C GLY A 153 13.88 -18.74 2.99
N LYS A 154 13.16 -18.54 1.88
CA LYS A 154 13.62 -17.78 0.70
C LYS A 154 12.84 -16.49 0.56
N MET A 155 13.51 -15.39 0.20
CA MET A 155 12.81 -14.15 -0.17
C MET A 155 12.02 -14.38 -1.45
N LYS A 156 10.70 -14.20 -1.38
CA LYS A 156 9.74 -14.47 -2.46
C LYS A 156 8.96 -13.23 -2.88
N ILE A 157 8.80 -12.26 -1.99
CA ILE A 157 8.09 -11.01 -2.24
C ILE A 157 9.00 -9.86 -1.83
N GLU A 158 9.42 -9.03 -2.77
CA GLU A 158 10.08 -7.75 -2.50
C GLU A 158 9.09 -6.61 -2.74
N MET A 159 9.06 -5.67 -1.81
CA MET A 159 8.37 -4.39 -1.94
C MET A 159 9.38 -3.26 -1.89
N ASP A 160 9.35 -2.37 -2.88
CA ASP A 160 10.29 -1.24 -2.99
C ASP A 160 9.52 0.07 -3.11
N HIS A 161 9.55 0.90 -2.07
CA HIS A 161 8.76 2.13 -2.01
C HIS A 161 9.59 3.36 -1.62
N PRO A 162 10.42 3.90 -2.54
CA PRO A 162 11.06 5.18 -2.33
C PRO A 162 10.05 6.33 -2.50
N GLN A 163 9.96 7.16 -1.47
CA GLN A 163 9.08 8.33 -1.41
C GLN A 163 9.92 9.58 -1.20
N GLN A 164 9.79 10.59 -2.06
CA GLN A 164 10.59 11.81 -1.95
C GLN A 164 9.87 13.04 -2.53
N ILE A 165 10.28 14.23 -2.13
CA ILE A 165 9.82 15.48 -2.76
C ILE A 165 10.61 15.77 -4.04
N GLU A 166 9.91 16.31 -5.03
CA GLU A 166 10.47 16.78 -6.31
C GLU A 166 11.45 15.77 -6.97
N PRO A 167 11.08 14.48 -7.12
CA PRO A 167 11.97 13.44 -7.66
C PRO A 167 12.54 13.78 -9.06
N GLU A 168 11.77 14.48 -9.88
CA GLU A 168 12.15 14.88 -11.23
C GLU A 168 13.33 15.86 -11.27
N GLN A 169 13.55 16.65 -10.21
CA GLN A 169 14.68 17.59 -10.13
C GLN A 169 16.04 16.88 -10.13
N VAL A 170 16.08 15.61 -9.73
CA VAL A 170 17.29 14.76 -9.75
C VAL A 170 17.16 13.59 -10.74
N GLY A 171 16.25 13.70 -11.70
CA GLY A 171 16.09 12.70 -12.77
C GLY A 171 15.42 11.40 -12.35
N VAL A 172 14.79 11.33 -11.17
CA VAL A 172 14.03 10.16 -10.74
C VAL A 172 12.65 10.18 -11.42
N LYS A 173 12.34 9.11 -12.15
CA LYS A 173 11.01 8.91 -12.74
C LYS A 173 10.10 8.17 -11.78
N THR A 174 8.91 8.70 -11.58
CA THR A 174 7.87 8.06 -10.76
C THR A 174 7.14 6.97 -11.56
N GLY A 175 6.55 6.01 -10.84
CA GLY A 175 5.79 4.92 -11.44
C GLY A 175 5.39 3.84 -10.45
N ASP A 176 4.44 3.03 -10.90
CA ASP A 176 3.99 1.79 -10.25
C ASP A 176 4.40 0.60 -11.10
N TYR A 177 4.98 -0.42 -10.47
CA TYR A 177 5.55 -1.56 -11.15
C TYR A 177 5.11 -2.85 -10.47
N VAL A 178 4.69 -3.82 -11.28
CA VAL A 178 4.42 -5.19 -10.86
C VAL A 178 5.26 -6.10 -11.72
N ILE A 179 6.23 -6.76 -11.10
CA ILE A 179 7.17 -7.66 -11.75
C ILE A 179 6.96 -9.03 -11.12
N ILE A 180 6.62 -10.02 -11.94
CA ILE A 180 6.40 -11.40 -11.48
C ILE A 180 7.29 -12.31 -12.32
N LYS A 181 8.18 -13.03 -11.65
CA LYS A 181 8.92 -14.13 -12.25
C LYS A 181 8.09 -15.39 -12.10
N GLY A 182 7.86 -16.08 -13.21
CA GLY A 182 7.00 -17.26 -13.24
C GLY A 182 6.71 -17.69 -14.68
N THR A 183 5.58 -18.37 -14.88
CA THR A 183 5.14 -18.85 -16.19
C THR A 183 3.74 -18.32 -16.52
N PRO A 184 3.59 -17.34 -17.43
CA PRO A 184 4.64 -16.51 -18.02
C PRO A 184 5.19 -15.49 -16.99
N ASN A 185 6.29 -14.83 -17.37
CA ASN A 185 6.76 -13.65 -16.64
C ASN A 185 5.82 -12.45 -16.88
N ILE A 186 5.66 -11.61 -15.85
CA ILE A 186 4.93 -10.34 -15.92
C ILE A 186 5.89 -9.18 -15.66
N ASN A 187 5.78 -8.14 -16.49
CA ASN A 187 6.47 -6.88 -16.31
C ASN A 187 5.52 -5.72 -16.67
N MET A 188 4.77 -5.26 -15.67
CA MET A 188 3.77 -4.21 -15.81
C MET A 188 4.31 -2.89 -15.26
N VAL A 189 4.05 -1.80 -15.98
CA VAL A 189 4.40 -0.44 -15.56
C VAL A 189 3.24 0.52 -15.82
N ASN A 190 2.95 1.36 -14.84
CA ASN A 190 2.19 2.59 -14.99
C ASN A 190 3.11 3.77 -14.63
N SER A 191 3.31 4.71 -15.55
CA SER A 191 4.20 5.87 -15.35
C SER A 191 3.59 7.13 -15.98
N PRO A 192 3.44 8.25 -15.23
CA PRO A 192 3.77 8.41 -13.80
C PRO A 192 2.91 7.52 -12.90
N GLU A 193 3.25 7.45 -11.61
CA GLU A 193 2.51 6.67 -10.63
C GLU A 193 1.07 7.17 -10.49
N VAL A 194 0.16 6.31 -10.04
CA VAL A 194 -1.21 6.74 -9.68
C VAL A 194 -1.11 7.76 -8.53
N PRO A 195 -1.70 8.96 -8.65
CA PRO A 195 -1.63 9.97 -7.60
C PRO A 195 -2.26 9.46 -6.30
N GLY A 196 -1.48 9.40 -5.22
CA GLY A 196 -1.89 8.69 -4.01
C GLY A 196 -3.15 9.25 -3.36
N GLY A 197 -3.27 10.57 -3.24
CA GLY A 197 -4.45 11.22 -2.65
C GLY A 197 -5.73 10.94 -3.44
N ILE A 198 -5.73 11.21 -4.75
CA ILE A 198 -6.90 10.98 -5.62
C ILE A 198 -7.23 9.49 -5.70
N GLY A 199 -6.22 8.63 -5.82
CA GLY A 199 -6.39 7.18 -5.89
C GLY A 199 -7.03 6.61 -4.63
N THR A 200 -6.61 7.05 -3.45
CA THR A 200 -7.22 6.61 -2.18
C THR A 200 -8.67 7.06 -2.06
N ILE A 201 -8.99 8.32 -2.40
CA ILE A 201 -10.38 8.82 -2.40
C ILE A 201 -11.24 7.95 -3.34
N ALA A 202 -10.75 7.70 -4.55
CA ALA A 202 -11.45 6.88 -5.53
C ALA A 202 -11.67 5.45 -5.04
N MET A 203 -10.66 4.81 -4.44
CA MET A 203 -10.76 3.45 -3.88
C MET A 203 -11.81 3.38 -2.77
N CYS A 204 -11.74 4.28 -1.79
CA CYS A 204 -12.70 4.31 -0.69
C CYS A 204 -14.14 4.46 -1.21
N VAL A 205 -14.38 5.38 -2.15
CA VAL A 205 -15.72 5.64 -2.70
C VAL A 205 -16.21 4.47 -3.57
N ASN A 206 -15.37 3.94 -4.45
CA ASN A 206 -15.76 2.87 -5.37
C ASN A 206 -16.02 1.53 -4.66
N MET A 207 -15.50 1.34 -3.45
CA MET A 207 -15.73 0.14 -2.66
C MET A 207 -17.02 0.20 -1.82
N ILE A 208 -17.67 1.35 -1.68
CA ILE A 208 -18.88 1.51 -0.83
C ILE A 208 -19.97 0.48 -1.18
N PRO A 209 -20.41 0.33 -2.45
CA PRO A 209 -21.44 -0.66 -2.76
C PRO A 209 -21.01 -2.09 -2.44
N GLN A 210 -19.72 -2.39 -2.63
CA GLN A 210 -19.22 -3.75 -2.46
C GLN A 210 -19.11 -4.12 -0.98
N VAL A 211 -18.79 -3.16 -0.12
CA VAL A 211 -18.82 -3.34 1.33
C VAL A 211 -20.26 -3.54 1.79
N ILE A 212 -21.21 -2.72 1.35
CA ILE A 212 -22.63 -2.86 1.74
C ILE A 212 -23.19 -4.22 1.32
N ASN A 213 -22.84 -4.68 0.12
CA ASN A 213 -23.33 -5.96 -0.41
C ASN A 213 -22.62 -7.20 0.16
N SER A 214 -21.54 -7.01 0.92
CA SER A 214 -20.74 -8.12 1.43
C SER A 214 -21.41 -8.86 2.60
N LYS A 215 -20.87 -10.03 2.94
CA LYS A 215 -21.26 -10.74 4.17
C LYS A 215 -20.73 -9.97 5.39
N PRO A 216 -21.45 -9.97 6.52
CA PRO A 216 -20.95 -9.37 7.76
C PRO A 216 -19.58 -9.93 8.17
N GLY A 217 -18.74 -9.08 8.75
CA GLY A 217 -17.38 -9.42 9.17
C GLY A 217 -16.31 -8.47 8.65
N LEU A 218 -15.06 -8.78 8.98
CA LEU A 218 -13.90 -8.06 8.49
C LEU A 218 -13.52 -8.56 7.09
N GLN A 219 -13.80 -7.74 6.09
CA GLN A 219 -13.49 -7.99 4.69
C GLN A 219 -12.09 -7.50 4.33
N THR A 220 -11.56 -8.03 3.24
CA THR A 220 -10.27 -7.65 2.66
C THR A 220 -10.41 -7.37 1.17
N MET A 221 -9.41 -6.77 0.55
CA MET A 221 -9.45 -6.48 -0.89
C MET A 221 -9.55 -7.74 -1.75
N ILE A 222 -9.11 -8.89 -1.24
CA ILE A 222 -9.19 -10.19 -1.93
C ILE A 222 -10.48 -10.97 -1.62
N SER A 223 -11.28 -10.54 -0.63
CA SER A 223 -12.58 -11.16 -0.33
C SER A 223 -13.75 -10.48 -1.06
N LEU A 224 -13.53 -9.32 -1.68
CA LEU A 224 -14.53 -8.54 -2.39
C LEU A 224 -14.30 -8.53 -3.91
N PRO A 225 -15.34 -8.21 -4.72
CA PRO A 225 -15.17 -8.06 -6.16
C PRO A 225 -14.15 -6.98 -6.54
N VAL A 226 -13.52 -7.14 -7.71
CA VAL A 226 -12.53 -6.19 -8.24
C VAL A 226 -13.09 -4.75 -8.22
N PRO A 227 -12.36 -3.77 -7.64
CA PRO A 227 -12.74 -2.37 -7.64
C PRO A 227 -12.96 -1.85 -9.06
N ARG A 228 -13.93 -0.95 -9.23
CA ARG A 228 -14.17 -0.28 -10.52
C ARG A 228 -14.63 1.14 -10.31
N ALA A 229 -14.26 2.04 -11.22
CA ALA A 229 -14.84 3.38 -11.25
C ALA A 229 -16.33 3.28 -11.57
N ILE A 230 -17.18 3.63 -10.62
CA ILE A 230 -18.63 3.59 -10.81
C ILE A 230 -19.07 4.86 -11.51
N LYS A 231 -19.77 4.70 -12.64
CA LYS A 231 -20.48 5.78 -13.34
C LYS A 231 -21.97 5.60 -13.06
N GLY A 232 -22.65 6.68 -12.69
CA GLY A 232 -24.08 6.67 -12.36
C GLY A 232 -24.35 6.61 -10.85
N ASP A 233 -25.57 6.22 -10.50
CA ASP A 233 -26.05 6.20 -9.11
C ASP A 233 -25.61 4.93 -8.39
N MET A 234 -24.74 5.07 -7.40
CA MET A 234 -24.24 3.93 -6.60
C MET A 234 -25.36 3.14 -5.90
N ARG A 235 -26.52 3.75 -5.66
CA ARG A 235 -27.67 3.10 -5.01
C ARG A 235 -28.27 1.99 -5.87
N GLU A 236 -28.09 2.04 -7.18
CA GLU A 236 -28.54 1.01 -8.12
C GLU A 236 -27.71 -0.27 -8.01
N LEU A 237 -26.49 -0.17 -7.47
CA LEU A 237 -25.60 -1.31 -7.24
C LEU A 237 -25.85 -2.00 -5.90
N ILE A 238 -26.69 -1.44 -5.02
CA ILE A 238 -26.97 -2.00 -3.70
C ILE A 238 -28.04 -3.06 -3.81
N ASP A 239 -27.70 -4.28 -3.39
CA ASP A 239 -28.64 -5.38 -3.26
C ASP A 239 -29.79 -4.96 -2.34
N SER A 240 -31.04 -5.13 -2.80
CA SER A 240 -32.23 -4.76 -2.04
C SER A 240 -32.33 -5.44 -0.69
N GLU A 241 -31.76 -6.65 -0.54
CA GLU A 241 -31.73 -7.38 0.73
C GLU A 241 -30.65 -6.86 1.70
N ARG A 242 -29.71 -6.05 1.19
CA ARG A 242 -28.56 -5.50 1.93
C ARG A 242 -28.71 -4.02 2.27
N LYS A 243 -29.72 -3.35 1.71
CA LYS A 243 -30.10 -1.99 2.11
C LYS A 243 -30.39 -2.04 3.60
N VAL A 244 -29.57 -1.32 4.37
CA VAL A 244 -29.61 -1.27 5.84
C VAL A 244 -31.06 -1.30 6.31
N VAL A 245 -31.43 -2.37 7.01
CA VAL A 245 -32.79 -2.58 7.52
C VAL A 245 -33.02 -1.62 8.68
N LYS A 246 -33.41 -0.38 8.35
CA LYS A 246 -34.62 0.32 8.83
C LYS A 246 -34.72 1.71 8.19
#